data_AF-A0A7S2YPX0-F1
#
_entry.id   AF-A0A7S2YPX0-F1
#
_cell.length_a   1.000
_cell.length_b   1.000
_cell.length_c   1.000
_cell.angle_alpha   90.00
_cell.angle_beta   90.00
_cell.angle_gamma   90.00
#
_symmetry.space_group_name_H-M   'P 1'
#
loop_
_entity.id
_entity.type
_entity.pdbx_description
1 polymer ?
#
loop_
_entity_poly.entity_id
_entity_poly.type
_entity_poly.pdbx_seq_one_letter_code
_entity_poly.pdbx_strand_id
1 'polypeptide(L)'
;ILLHGDAPNFYLRVKVKERMAYIIAQEVAGSQSSLTTEDKQGVLSIFLGGTVQAAEKWMIPRAARRAFRAVAFEALLFLGELTLVTEGDEALKRLSPMEFHRIFSPLIVAMGEKNTLEAWLTSTDFLWEKETRSGRHRLMSRGSIHAGHKDFAKSGEKVEFPASPADSFHLFHDT
;
A
#
# COMPACT_ATOMS: atom_id res chain seq x y z
N ILE A 1 36.17 10.25 10.96
CA ILE A 1 36.26 8.98 10.21
C ILE A 1 34.96 8.24 10.49
N LEU A 2 33.96 8.37 9.62
CA LEU A 2 32.66 7.69 9.76
C LEU A 2 32.67 6.44 8.89
N LEU A 3 32.40 5.30 9.51
CA LEU A 3 32.45 3.96 8.89
C LEU A 3 31.38 3.87 7.80
N HIS A 4 31.83 3.72 6.55
CA HIS A 4 31.01 3.58 5.35
C HIS A 4 30.47 2.12 5.21
N GLY A 5 29.81 1.60 6.23
CA GLY A 5 29.35 0.19 6.31
C GLY A 5 27.84 -0.04 6.40
N ASP A 6 27.06 0.96 6.86
CA ASP A 6 25.66 0.75 7.27
C ASP A 6 24.61 1.16 6.22
N ALA A 7 25.06 1.68 5.08
CA ALA A 7 24.16 1.96 3.98
C ALA A 7 23.67 0.65 3.34
N PRO A 8 22.35 0.43 3.21
CA PRO A 8 21.80 -0.79 2.63
C PRO A 8 22.26 -0.93 1.18
N ASN A 9 22.74 -2.10 0.78
CA ASN A 9 23.16 -2.32 -0.61
C ASN A 9 21.95 -2.30 -1.58
N PHE A 10 22.22 -2.19 -2.88
CA PHE A 10 21.16 -2.09 -3.90
C PHE A 10 20.18 -3.27 -3.84
N TYR A 11 20.69 -4.49 -3.74
CA TYR A 11 19.89 -5.71 -3.73
C TYR A 11 18.91 -5.76 -2.55
N LEU A 12 19.38 -5.40 -1.35
CA LEU A 12 18.56 -5.33 -0.14
C LEU A 12 17.43 -4.33 -0.31
N ARG A 13 17.74 -3.13 -0.83
CA ARG A 13 16.72 -2.10 -1.10
C ARG A 13 15.68 -2.62 -2.08
N VAL A 14 16.09 -3.25 -3.17
CA VAL A 14 15.14 -3.82 -4.16
C VAL A 14 14.22 -4.85 -3.54
N LYS A 15 14.75 -5.81 -2.77
CA LYS A 15 13.93 -6.82 -2.07
C LYS A 15 12.88 -6.20 -1.15
N VAL A 16 13.26 -5.18 -0.38
CA VAL A 16 12.31 -4.47 0.48
C VAL A 16 11.25 -3.79 -0.36
N LYS A 17 11.62 -3.09 -1.44
CA LYS A 17 10.66 -2.43 -2.34
C LYS A 17 9.68 -3.44 -2.97
N GLU A 18 10.16 -4.58 -3.43
CA GLU A 18 9.32 -5.64 -4.00
C GLU A 18 8.31 -6.19 -2.97
N ARG A 19 8.76 -6.46 -1.74
CA ARG A 19 7.86 -6.91 -0.68
C ARG A 19 6.84 -5.83 -0.30
N MET A 20 7.25 -4.56 -0.29
CA MET A 20 6.33 -3.45 -0.04
C MET A 20 5.30 -3.28 -1.17
N ALA A 21 5.70 -3.47 -2.42
CA ALA A 21 4.79 -3.45 -3.56
C ALA A 21 3.71 -4.54 -3.44
N TYR A 22 4.12 -5.75 -3.04
CA TYR A 22 3.19 -6.83 -2.69
C TYR A 22 2.21 -6.45 -1.58
N ILE A 23 2.70 -5.92 -0.47
CA ILE A 23 1.83 -5.54 0.66
C ILE A 23 0.79 -4.52 0.22
N ILE A 24 1.21 -3.50 -0.53
CA ILE A 24 0.30 -2.46 -1.03
C ILE A 24 -0.75 -3.07 -1.96
N ALA A 25 -0.34 -3.88 -2.93
CA ALA A 25 -1.29 -4.43 -3.90
C ALA A 25 -2.25 -5.47 -3.29
N GLN A 26 -1.82 -6.23 -2.29
CA GLN A 26 -2.62 -7.35 -1.76
C GLN A 26 -3.41 -7.01 -0.49
N GLU A 27 -2.94 -6.06 0.31
CA GLU A 27 -3.54 -5.74 1.61
C GLU A 27 -4.14 -4.33 1.65
N VAL A 28 -3.62 -3.40 0.84
CA VAL A 28 -4.10 -2.02 0.83
C VAL A 28 -5.09 -1.80 -0.32
N ALA A 29 -4.73 -2.19 -1.54
CA ALA A 29 -5.61 -2.05 -2.68
C ALA A 29 -6.86 -2.93 -2.53
N GLY A 30 -8.04 -2.37 -2.83
CA GLY A 30 -9.33 -3.04 -2.65
C GLY A 30 -9.85 -3.05 -1.22
N SER A 31 -9.13 -2.43 -0.28
CA SER A 31 -9.68 -2.10 1.03
C SER A 31 -10.68 -0.95 0.90
N GLN A 32 -11.63 -0.85 1.84
CA GLN A 32 -12.59 0.26 1.88
C GLN A 32 -11.87 1.60 2.11
N SER A 33 -11.52 2.27 1.02
CA SER A 33 -10.96 3.61 1.02
C SER A 33 -12.11 4.60 0.84
N SER A 34 -12.05 5.73 1.56
CA SER A 34 -13.07 6.76 1.46
C SER A 34 -12.43 8.13 1.24
N LEU A 35 -13.15 8.95 0.48
CA LEU A 35 -12.78 10.33 0.19
C LEU A 35 -13.82 11.22 0.86
N THR A 36 -13.37 12.07 1.77
CA THR A 36 -14.25 13.07 2.40
C THR A 36 -13.70 14.46 2.12
N THR A 37 -14.61 15.37 1.77
CA THR A 37 -14.31 16.80 1.65
C THR A 37 -14.91 17.50 2.86
N GLU A 38 -14.10 18.23 3.61
CA GLU A 38 -14.65 19.10 4.66
C GLU A 38 -15.12 20.42 4.02
N ASP A 39 -16.45 20.61 4.01
CA ASP A 39 -17.18 21.66 3.29
C ASP A 39 -16.78 23.10 3.64
N LYS A 40 -15.96 23.32 4.66
CA LYS A 40 -15.65 24.66 5.20
C LYS A 40 -14.22 25.14 5.01
N GLN A 41 -13.28 24.28 4.59
CA GLN A 41 -11.88 24.68 4.34
C GLN A 41 -11.29 24.13 3.04
N GLY A 42 -12.06 23.43 2.20
CA GLY A 42 -11.52 22.84 0.97
C GLY A 42 -10.46 21.76 1.25
N VAL A 43 -10.44 21.21 2.46
CA VAL A 43 -9.51 20.14 2.86
C VAL A 43 -10.06 18.82 2.33
N LEU A 44 -9.25 18.16 1.52
CA LEU A 44 -9.50 16.81 1.03
C LEU A 44 -8.89 15.80 2.00
N SER A 45 -9.74 15.04 2.70
CA SER A 45 -9.34 13.97 3.59
C SER A 45 -9.49 12.63 2.88
N ILE A 46 -8.37 11.89 2.78
CA ILE A 46 -8.34 10.60 2.11
C ILE A 46 -8.05 9.53 3.15
N PHE A 47 -9.02 8.65 3.37
CA PHE A 47 -8.85 7.47 4.20
C PHE A 47 -8.44 6.30 3.33
N LEU A 48 -7.25 5.77 3.56
CA LEU A 48 -6.76 4.56 2.92
C LEU A 48 -6.99 3.36 3.84
N GLY A 49 -8.01 2.58 3.50
CA GLY A 49 -8.34 1.34 4.19
C GLY A 49 -7.17 0.36 4.16
N GLY A 50 -7.11 -0.54 5.14
CA GLY A 50 -6.13 -1.63 5.18
C GLY A 50 -4.70 -1.22 5.56
N THR A 51 -4.33 0.06 5.47
CA THR A 51 -2.94 0.51 5.72
C THR A 51 -2.47 0.27 7.16
N VAL A 52 -3.34 0.46 8.16
CA VAL A 52 -3.00 0.19 9.57
C VAL A 52 -2.84 -1.30 9.81
N GLN A 53 -3.82 -2.10 9.37
CA GLN A 53 -3.79 -3.55 9.53
C GLN A 53 -2.60 -4.17 8.81
N ALA A 54 -2.29 -3.71 7.60
CA ALA A 54 -1.13 -4.14 6.83
C ALA A 54 0.17 -3.77 7.56
N ALA A 55 0.30 -2.54 8.06
CA ALA A 55 1.50 -2.11 8.78
C ALA A 55 1.74 -2.91 10.07
N GLU A 56 0.68 -3.32 10.76
CA GLU A 56 0.78 -4.18 11.94
C GLU A 56 1.12 -5.62 11.56
N LYS A 57 0.36 -6.21 10.62
CA LYS A 57 0.57 -7.58 10.12
C LYS A 57 2.00 -7.78 9.63
N TRP A 58 2.50 -6.84 8.82
CA TRP A 58 3.83 -6.90 8.20
C TRP A 58 4.91 -6.23 9.04
N MET A 59 4.63 -5.91 10.31
CA MET A 59 5.61 -5.37 11.26
C MET A 59 6.38 -4.16 10.72
N ILE A 60 5.70 -3.28 9.97
CA ILE A 60 6.32 -2.08 9.40
C ILE A 60 6.81 -1.20 10.56
N PRO A 61 8.11 -0.81 10.58
CA PRO A 61 8.68 -0.01 11.65
C PRO A 61 7.86 1.25 11.91
N ARG A 62 7.65 1.61 13.19
CA ARG A 62 6.82 2.77 13.56
C ARG A 62 7.25 4.05 12.85
N ALA A 63 8.55 4.29 12.74
CA ALA A 63 9.12 5.44 12.03
C ALA A 63 8.78 5.46 10.52
N ALA A 64 8.60 4.29 9.90
CA ALA A 64 8.31 4.14 8.49
C ALA A 64 6.81 4.18 8.15
N ARG A 65 5.91 4.08 9.14
CA ARG A 65 4.45 3.99 8.89
C ARG A 65 3.86 5.19 8.16
N ARG A 66 4.38 6.40 8.40
CA ARG A 66 3.96 7.59 7.66
C ARG A 66 4.37 7.52 6.19
N ALA A 67 5.62 7.15 5.93
CA ALA A 67 6.11 6.94 4.57
C ALA A 67 5.36 5.80 3.88
N PHE A 68 5.06 4.71 4.59
CA PHE A 68 4.28 3.59 4.04
C PHE A 68 2.91 4.04 3.55
N ARG A 69 2.16 4.80 4.36
CA ARG A 69 0.86 5.35 3.94
C ARG A 69 0.98 6.27 2.72
N ALA A 70 2.00 7.14 2.70
CA ALA A 70 2.23 8.04 1.57
C ALA A 70 2.57 7.26 0.28
N VAL A 71 3.43 6.25 0.37
CA VAL A 71 3.81 5.40 -0.77
C VAL A 71 2.64 4.55 -1.25
N ALA A 72 1.82 4.02 -0.33
CA ALA A 72 0.60 3.31 -0.69
C ALA A 72 -0.39 4.22 -1.43
N PHE A 73 -0.57 5.45 -0.94
CA PHE A 73 -1.38 6.46 -1.61
C PHE A 73 -0.86 6.78 -3.02
N GLU A 74 0.44 7.05 -3.14
CA GLU A 74 1.05 7.40 -4.41
C GLU A 74 0.96 6.24 -5.41
N ALA A 75 1.16 5.00 -4.97
CA ALA A 75 0.97 3.82 -5.79
C ALA A 75 -0.48 3.68 -6.31
N LEU A 76 -1.47 3.90 -5.44
CA LEU A 76 -2.90 3.88 -5.80
C LEU A 76 -3.25 4.99 -6.80
N LEU A 77 -2.73 6.21 -6.61
CA LEU A 77 -2.93 7.31 -7.55
C LEU A 77 -2.27 7.07 -8.91
N PHE A 78 -1.05 6.53 -8.91
CA PHE A 78 -0.24 6.40 -10.11
C PHE A 78 -0.71 5.27 -11.03
N LEU A 79 -1.09 4.12 -10.47
CA LEU A 79 -1.55 2.95 -11.24
C LEU A 79 -3.07 2.80 -11.30
N GLY A 80 -3.79 3.39 -10.34
CA GLY A 80 -5.19 3.11 -10.09
C GLY A 80 -5.41 1.86 -9.23
N GLU A 81 -6.40 1.93 -8.35
CA GLU A 81 -6.78 0.83 -7.47
C GLU A 81 -7.21 -0.42 -8.24
N LEU A 82 -7.99 -0.25 -9.31
CA LEU A 82 -8.46 -1.38 -10.13
C LEU A 82 -7.28 -2.21 -10.66
N THR A 83 -6.27 -1.54 -11.24
CA THR A 83 -5.07 -2.20 -11.78
C THR A 83 -4.33 -2.99 -10.70
N LEU A 84 -4.15 -2.40 -9.51
CA LEU A 84 -3.49 -3.06 -8.39
C LEU A 84 -4.30 -4.26 -7.88
N VAL A 85 -5.63 -4.18 -7.89
CA VAL A 85 -6.51 -5.28 -7.48
C VAL A 85 -6.52 -6.42 -8.51
N THR A 86 -6.51 -6.10 -9.81
CA THR A 86 -6.60 -7.10 -10.88
C THR A 86 -5.27 -7.78 -11.18
N GLU A 87 -4.18 -7.01 -11.16
CA GLU A 87 -2.86 -7.47 -11.59
C GLU A 87 -1.88 -7.66 -10.43
N GLY A 88 -2.25 -7.20 -9.23
CA GLY A 88 -1.41 -7.31 -8.04
C GLY A 88 -0.16 -6.44 -8.12
N ASP A 89 0.89 -6.89 -7.45
CA ASP A 89 2.17 -6.19 -7.34
C ASP A 89 2.99 -6.22 -8.62
N GLU A 90 2.67 -7.10 -9.56
CA GLU A 90 3.28 -7.10 -10.88
C GLU A 90 3.02 -5.79 -11.63
N ALA A 91 1.87 -5.13 -11.41
CA ALA A 91 1.61 -3.80 -11.96
C ALA A 91 2.65 -2.76 -11.50
N LEU A 92 3.05 -2.80 -10.22
CA LEU A 92 4.08 -1.93 -9.67
C LEU A 92 5.47 -2.29 -10.17
N LYS A 93 5.77 -3.59 -10.33
CA LYS A 93 7.08 -4.05 -10.82
C LYS A 93 7.31 -3.78 -12.30
N ARG A 94 6.25 -3.59 -13.09
CA ARG A 94 6.36 -3.20 -14.51
C ARG A 94 6.60 -1.71 -14.75
N LEU A 95 6.53 -0.88 -13.70
CA LEU A 95 6.97 0.51 -13.78
C LEU A 95 8.43 0.58 -14.21
N SER A 96 8.82 1.69 -14.84
CA SER A 96 10.24 1.89 -15.13
C SER A 96 11.05 1.89 -13.83
N PRO A 97 12.33 1.45 -13.86
CA PRO A 97 13.17 1.46 -12.66
C PRO A 97 13.22 2.82 -11.97
N MET A 98 13.12 3.91 -12.75
CA MET A 98 13.09 5.28 -12.22
C MET A 98 11.79 5.58 -11.47
N GLU A 99 10.63 5.25 -12.03
CA GLU A 99 9.33 5.46 -11.38
C GLU A 99 9.19 4.61 -10.13
N PHE A 100 9.54 3.32 -10.23
CA PHE A 100 9.53 2.41 -9.09
C PHE A 100 10.49 2.90 -7.99
N HIS A 101 11.66 3.41 -8.39
CA HIS A 101 12.58 4.03 -7.45
C HIS A 101 11.95 5.25 -6.78
N ARG A 102 11.39 6.18 -7.55
CA ARG A 102 10.79 7.43 -7.09
C ARG A 102 9.70 7.18 -6.05
N ILE A 103 8.79 6.25 -6.33
CA ILE A 103 7.67 5.92 -5.44
C ILE A 103 8.17 5.31 -4.12
N PHE A 104 9.08 4.33 -4.17
CA PHE A 104 9.41 3.55 -2.97
C PHE A 104 10.64 4.05 -2.19
N SER A 105 11.47 4.92 -2.76
CA SER A 105 12.68 5.40 -2.08
C SER A 105 12.41 6.12 -0.75
N PRO A 106 11.38 6.97 -0.60
CA PRO A 106 11.04 7.58 0.68
C PRO A 106 10.80 6.54 1.79
N LEU A 107 10.16 5.41 1.45
CA LEU A 107 9.91 4.34 2.41
C LEU A 107 11.20 3.64 2.83
N ILE A 108 12.12 3.36 1.91
CA ILE A 108 13.42 2.77 2.23
C ILE A 108 14.22 3.68 3.17
N VAL A 109 14.22 4.99 2.90
CA VAL A 109 14.88 5.97 3.78
C VAL A 109 14.25 5.98 5.17
N ALA A 110 12.91 5.96 5.25
CA ALA A 110 12.20 5.99 6.52
C ALA A 110 12.34 4.70 7.35
N MET A 111 12.62 3.57 6.71
CA MET A 111 12.94 2.32 7.40
C MET A 111 14.34 2.31 7.99
N GLY A 112 15.25 3.16 7.51
CA GLY A 112 16.56 3.40 8.11
C GLY A 112 17.68 2.55 7.51
N GLU A 113 18.53 2.03 8.38
CA GLU A 113 19.82 1.44 8.02
C GLU A 113 19.70 -0.02 7.55
N LYS A 114 20.80 -0.54 7.00
CA LYS A 114 20.91 -1.91 6.50
C LYS A 114 20.36 -2.96 7.48
N ASN A 115 20.78 -2.90 8.74
CA ASN A 115 20.39 -3.89 9.76
C ASN A 115 18.88 -3.89 10.01
N THR A 116 18.23 -2.73 9.95
CA THR A 116 16.77 -2.63 10.11
C THR A 116 16.03 -3.25 8.93
N LEU A 117 16.51 -3.03 7.71
CA LEU A 117 15.94 -3.64 6.51
C LEU A 117 16.12 -5.17 6.50
N GLU A 118 17.30 -5.66 6.88
CA GLU A 118 17.57 -7.10 6.97
C GLU A 118 16.72 -7.75 8.04
N ALA A 119 16.67 -7.18 9.25
CA ALA A 119 15.82 -7.68 10.33
C ALA A 119 14.34 -7.66 9.97
N TRP A 120 13.87 -6.63 9.26
CA TRP A 120 12.48 -6.57 8.78
C TRP A 120 12.19 -7.66 7.74
N LEU A 121 13.10 -7.89 6.78
CA LEU A 121 12.92 -8.98 5.82
C LEU A 121 12.87 -10.34 6.53
N THR A 122 13.85 -10.64 7.38
CA THR A 122 13.91 -11.91 8.10
C THR A 122 12.69 -12.13 8.98
N SER A 123 12.26 -11.11 9.73
CA SER A 123 11.06 -11.22 10.57
C SER A 123 9.78 -11.41 9.77
N THR A 124 9.71 -10.96 8.51
CA THR A 124 8.52 -11.08 7.67
C THR A 124 8.57 -12.25 6.68
N ASP A 125 9.66 -13.03 6.64
CA ASP A 125 9.82 -14.11 5.66
C ASP A 125 8.75 -15.21 5.80
N PHE A 126 8.37 -15.56 7.03
CA PHE A 126 7.31 -16.58 7.24
C PHE A 126 5.94 -16.11 6.72
N LEU A 127 5.63 -14.82 6.87
CA LEU A 127 4.40 -14.23 6.33
C LEU A 127 4.47 -14.20 4.80
N TRP A 128 5.61 -13.78 4.27
CA TRP A 128 5.87 -13.77 2.83
C TRP A 128 5.65 -15.15 2.21
N GLU A 129 6.24 -16.19 2.79
CA GLU A 129 6.08 -17.57 2.30
C GLU A 129 4.63 -18.05 2.39
N LYS A 130 3.95 -17.79 3.51
CA LYS A 130 2.54 -18.16 3.70
C LYS A 130 1.64 -17.47 2.68
N GLU A 131 1.78 -16.16 2.52
CA GLU A 131 0.92 -15.35 1.67
C GLU A 131 1.21 -15.56 0.19
N THR A 132 2.47 -15.73 -0.23
CA THR A 132 2.80 -16.03 -1.64
C THR A 132 2.39 -17.44 -2.07
N ARG A 133 2.37 -18.42 -1.14
CA ARG A 133 1.79 -19.74 -1.40
C ARG A 133 0.27 -19.67 -1.50
N SER A 134 -0.38 -18.89 -0.64
CA SER A 134 -1.84 -18.70 -0.63
C SER A 134 -2.34 -17.81 -1.79
N GLY A 135 -1.58 -16.80 -2.19
CA GLY A 135 -1.90 -15.85 -3.27
C GLY A 135 -1.99 -16.51 -4.64
N ARG A 136 -1.14 -17.53 -4.91
CA ARG A 136 -1.29 -18.38 -6.10
C ARG A 136 -2.64 -19.08 -6.16
N HIS A 137 -3.25 -19.39 -5.01
CA HIS A 137 -4.56 -20.02 -4.95
C HIS A 137 -5.70 -19.02 -5.19
N ARG A 138 -5.57 -17.75 -4.74
CA ARG A 138 -6.60 -16.71 -4.96
C ARG A 138 -6.73 -16.27 -6.42
N LEU A 139 -5.62 -16.21 -7.16
CA LEU A 139 -5.62 -15.92 -8.60
C LEU A 139 -6.36 -17.01 -9.42
N MET A 140 -6.28 -18.27 -9.01
CA MET A 140 -7.01 -19.37 -9.67
C MET A 140 -8.51 -19.36 -9.38
N SER A 141 -8.94 -18.93 -8.18
CA SER A 141 -10.37 -18.84 -7.84
C SER A 141 -11.07 -17.61 -8.42
N ARG A 142 -10.35 -16.51 -8.70
CA ARG A 142 -10.93 -15.28 -9.27
C ARG A 142 -11.14 -15.32 -10.79
N GLY A 143 -10.47 -16.22 -11.51
CA GLY A 143 -10.66 -16.43 -12.95
C GLY A 143 -12.00 -17.08 -13.36
N SER A 144 -12.83 -17.49 -12.39
CA SER A 144 -14.09 -18.21 -12.64
C SER A 144 -15.35 -17.35 -12.55
N ILE A 145 -15.24 -16.02 -12.50
CA ILE A 145 -16.38 -15.09 -12.41
C ILE A 145 -16.51 -14.27 -13.71
N HIS A 146 -16.66 -14.94 -14.85
CA HIS A 146 -17.01 -14.29 -16.12
C HIS A 146 -18.01 -15.12 -16.93
N ALA A 147 -19.10 -15.52 -16.28
CA ALA A 147 -20.31 -15.99 -16.97
C ALA A 147 -21.53 -15.66 -16.12
N GLY A 148 -22.10 -14.47 -16.34
CA GLY A 148 -23.43 -14.13 -15.82
C GLY A 148 -23.47 -12.83 -15.03
N HIS A 149 -23.55 -11.70 -15.73
CA HIS A 149 -24.15 -10.49 -15.15
C HIS A 149 -24.81 -9.69 -16.26
N LYS A 150 -26.00 -10.13 -16.67
CA LYS A 150 -27.05 -9.23 -17.12
C LYS A 150 -27.96 -8.99 -15.92
N ASP A 151 -28.46 -7.76 -15.86
CA ASP A 151 -29.53 -7.30 -14.97
C ASP A 151 -29.09 -6.88 -13.57
N PHE A 152 -28.67 -5.63 -13.42
CA PHE A 152 -29.05 -4.83 -12.25
C PHE A 152 -28.99 -3.33 -12.59
N ALA A 153 -30.00 -2.88 -13.34
CA ALA A 153 -30.39 -1.48 -13.38
C ALA A 153 -31.69 -1.33 -12.58
N LYS A 154 -31.67 -0.42 -11.60
CA LYS A 154 -32.78 0.18 -10.82
C LYS A 154 -32.72 -0.11 -9.31
N SER A 155 -32.19 0.84 -8.55
CA SER A 155 -32.96 1.65 -7.59
C SER A 155 -32.04 2.67 -6.94
N GLY A 156 -32.38 3.96 -7.05
CA GLY A 156 -31.69 5.00 -6.32
C GLY A 156 -32.13 4.95 -4.86
N GLU A 157 -31.22 4.56 -3.98
CA GLU A 157 -31.38 4.69 -2.53
C GLU A 157 -30.19 5.50 -2.01
N LYS A 158 -30.50 6.66 -1.43
CA LYS A 158 -29.52 7.58 -0.87
C LYS A 158 -29.09 6.99 0.48
N VAL A 159 -27.96 6.30 0.53
CA VAL A 159 -27.43 5.71 1.76
C VAL A 159 -26.61 6.78 2.49
N GLU A 160 -27.19 7.35 3.55
CA GLU A 160 -26.46 8.17 4.51
C GLU A 160 -25.71 7.27 5.48
N PHE A 161 -24.38 7.39 5.52
CA PHE A 161 -23.53 6.68 6.47
C PHE A 161 -23.30 7.55 7.71
N PRO A 162 -23.48 7.03 8.94
CA PRO A 162 -23.17 7.79 10.14
C PRO A 162 -21.66 8.01 10.24
N ALA A 163 -21.26 9.27 10.49
CA ALA A 163 -19.87 9.64 10.72
C ALA A 163 -19.32 8.90 11.95
N SER A 164 -18.29 8.07 11.75
CA SER A 164 -17.52 7.44 12.82
C SER A 164 -16.51 8.45 13.38
N PRO A 165 -16.43 8.66 14.71
CA PRO A 165 -15.50 9.62 15.28
C PRO A 165 -14.17 8.93 15.57
N ALA A 166 -13.13 9.24 14.80
CA ALA A 166 -11.75 9.45 15.26
C ALA A 166 -10.76 9.48 14.07
N ASP A 167 -9.80 10.38 14.17
CA ASP A 167 -8.54 10.48 13.43
C ASP A 167 -8.58 11.09 12.01
N SER A 168 -9.18 12.28 11.91
CA SER A 168 -8.88 13.25 10.84
C SER A 168 -7.47 13.83 11.04
N PHE A 169 -6.63 13.89 9.99
CA PHE A 169 -5.36 14.62 10.03
C PHE A 169 -5.32 15.70 8.95
N HIS A 170 -5.04 16.93 9.37
CA HIS A 170 -4.87 18.08 8.51
C HIS A 170 -3.42 18.15 8.00
N LEU A 171 -3.23 18.17 6.67
CA LEU A 171 -1.95 18.55 6.06
C LEU A 171 -1.91 20.08 5.98
N PHE A 172 -1.18 20.71 6.91
CA PHE A 172 -0.83 22.12 6.81
C PHE A 172 0.23 22.30 5.71
N HIS A 173 -0.05 23.16 4.75
CA HIS A 173 0.98 23.82 3.96
C HIS A 173 1.22 25.18 4.61
N ASP A 174 2.37 25.34 5.27
CA ASP A 174 2.86 26.65 5.69
C ASP A 174 3.37 27.40 4.45
N THR A 175 2.76 28.55 4.17
CA THR A 175 3.31 29.63 3.35
C THR A 175 3.92 30.69 4.25
#